data_AF-A0A8S3FF02-F1
#
_entry.id   AF-A0A8S3FF02-F1
#
_cell.length_a   1.000
_cell.length_b   1.000
_cell.length_c   1.000
_cell.angle_alpha   90.00
_cell.angle_beta   90.00
_cell.angle_gamma   90.00
#
_symmetry.space_group_name_H-M   'P 1'
#
loop_
_entity.id
_entity.type
_entity.pdbx_description
1 polymer ?
#
loop_
_entity_poly.entity_id
_entity_poly.type
_entity_poly.pdbx_seq_one_letter_code
_entity_poly.pdbx_strand_id
1 'polypeptide(L)'
;MLVGGSSRTHREPQTMHNHNQHADLSINNDPIDSYLSQDRKNLSSRMIQEVASSVIIESLSAEWWTSKLPQTVINDLLENLIPLVVLACEKVMNEADERHLIETTTPDRLFNPLNRLASYLMRNNPKYIHYSSLSPYHYSMKSLLDTKKVQVLKVYGEEETLLRTLIKQRQHARYDQQNAISKEEERRKNLLKTLFFDWN
;
A
#
# COMPACT_ATOMS: atom_id res chain seq x y z
N MET A 1 92.15 44.72 7.72
CA MET A 1 93.08 43.59 7.51
C MET A 1 92.61 42.80 6.30
N LEU A 2 93.59 42.40 5.49
CA LEU A 2 93.50 41.76 4.18
C LEU A 2 92.87 40.36 4.16
N VAL A 3 92.68 39.88 2.92
CA VAL A 3 92.61 38.48 2.45
C VAL A 3 91.23 37.85 2.65
N GLY A 4 90.63 37.10 1.73
CA GLY A 4 90.96 36.46 0.45
C GLY A 4 89.65 35.77 0.03
N GLY A 5 89.41 35.28 -1.17
CA GLY A 5 90.21 34.43 -2.03
C GLY A 5 89.21 33.69 -2.91
N SER A 6 89.58 33.50 -4.16
CA SER A 6 88.81 32.85 -5.23
C SER A 6 88.61 31.35 -4.96
N SER A 7 87.46 30.78 -5.35
CA SER A 7 87.41 29.54 -6.18
C SER A 7 85.99 29.07 -6.53
N ARG A 8 85.75 29.07 -7.86
CA ARG A 8 85.19 27.98 -8.71
C ARG A 8 84.07 27.04 -8.23
N THR A 9 82.98 27.13 -8.99
CA THR A 9 82.20 26.05 -9.65
C THR A 9 81.51 24.97 -8.82
N HIS A 10 80.17 24.97 -8.87
CA HIS A 10 79.39 23.74 -9.04
C HIS A 10 78.07 24.04 -9.77
N ARG A 11 77.79 23.27 -10.83
CA ARG A 11 76.48 23.21 -11.51
C ARG A 11 75.49 22.46 -10.62
N GLU A 12 74.26 22.94 -10.56
CA GLU A 12 73.07 22.15 -10.23
C GLU A 12 71.88 22.54 -11.14
N PRO A 13 70.91 21.63 -11.35
CA PRO A 13 70.05 21.62 -12.52
C PRO A 13 68.70 22.31 -12.31
N GLN A 14 68.11 22.75 -13.42
CA GLN A 14 66.80 23.37 -13.52
C GLN A 14 65.70 22.47 -12.95
N THR A 15 64.97 22.96 -11.94
CA THR A 15 63.69 22.41 -11.48
C THR A 15 62.56 23.10 -12.25
N MET A 16 61.73 22.28 -12.90
CA MET A 16 60.54 22.75 -13.61
C MET A 16 59.47 23.26 -12.64
N HIS A 17 59.04 24.50 -12.85
CA HIS A 17 58.01 25.16 -12.08
C HIS A 17 56.63 24.67 -12.56
N ASN A 18 55.98 23.82 -11.77
CA ASN A 18 54.62 23.35 -12.01
C ASN A 18 53.64 24.44 -11.54
N HIS A 19 53.09 25.19 -12.48
CA HIS A 19 52.14 26.27 -12.21
C HIS A 19 50.72 25.67 -12.14
N ASN A 20 50.29 25.33 -10.92
CA ASN A 20 48.90 25.03 -10.62
C ASN A 20 48.08 26.32 -10.79
N GLN A 21 47.44 26.49 -11.96
CA GLN A 21 46.37 27.46 -12.11
C GLN A 21 45.09 26.82 -11.60
N HIS A 22 44.55 27.44 -10.54
CA HIS A 22 43.21 27.21 -10.04
C HIS A 22 42.21 27.32 -11.20
N ALA A 23 41.52 26.22 -11.50
CA ALA A 23 40.31 26.27 -12.31
C ALA A 23 39.22 26.92 -11.46
N ASP A 24 39.04 28.23 -11.64
CA ASP A 24 37.82 28.92 -11.27
C ASP A 24 36.67 28.28 -12.04
N LEU A 25 35.92 27.41 -11.37
CA LEU A 25 34.62 26.95 -11.83
C LEU A 25 33.66 28.14 -11.71
N SER A 26 33.68 29.00 -12.73
CA SER A 26 32.61 29.94 -13.02
C SER A 26 31.29 29.16 -13.03
N ILE A 27 30.45 29.40 -12.03
CA ILE A 27 29.05 28.98 -12.05
C ILE A 27 28.40 29.79 -13.16
N ASN A 28 28.46 29.26 -14.38
CA ASN A 28 27.65 29.75 -15.49
C ASN A 28 26.20 29.47 -15.11
N ASN A 29 25.50 30.51 -14.66
CA ASN A 29 24.04 30.53 -14.58
C ASN A 29 23.50 30.61 -16.01
N ASP A 30 23.63 29.51 -16.76
CA ASP A 30 23.00 29.39 -18.05
C ASP A 30 21.47 29.37 -17.82
N PRO A 31 20.70 30.25 -18.51
CA PRO A 31 19.26 30.37 -18.26
C PRO A 31 18.54 29.04 -18.47
N ILE A 32 19.03 28.19 -19.37
CA ILE A 32 18.50 26.85 -19.67
C ILE A 32 18.56 25.93 -18.44
N ASP A 33 19.66 25.95 -17.68
CA ASP A 33 19.81 25.13 -16.48
C ASP A 33 18.89 25.60 -15.34
N SER A 34 18.59 26.90 -15.29
CA SER A 34 17.60 27.44 -14.35
C SER A 34 16.19 26.95 -14.67
N TYR A 35 15.79 26.91 -15.95
CA TYR A 35 14.47 26.40 -16.38
C TYR A 35 14.33 24.90 -16.14
N LEU A 36 15.35 24.10 -16.48
CA LEU A 36 15.34 22.65 -16.21
C LEU A 36 15.32 22.35 -14.70
N SER A 37 15.98 23.18 -13.88
CA SER A 37 15.94 23.07 -12.42
C SER A 37 14.57 23.48 -11.86
N GLN A 38 13.94 24.53 -12.41
CA GLN A 38 12.59 24.96 -12.07
C GLN A 38 11.56 23.87 -12.44
N ASP A 39 11.66 23.28 -13.62
CA ASP A 39 10.77 22.21 -14.07
C ASP A 39 10.91 20.96 -13.22
N ARG A 40 12.13 20.56 -12.84
CA ARG A 40 12.34 19.45 -11.88
C ARG A 40 11.71 19.74 -10.52
N LYS A 41 11.82 20.98 -10.02
CA LYS A 41 11.18 21.39 -8.75
C LYS A 41 9.65 21.39 -8.86
N ASN A 42 9.10 21.89 -9.97
CA ASN A 42 7.66 21.89 -10.24
C ASN A 42 7.12 20.46 -10.37
N LEU A 43 7.86 19.58 -11.04
CA LEU A 43 7.51 18.18 -11.23
C LEU A 43 7.57 17.41 -9.90
N SER A 44 8.62 17.63 -9.10
CA SER A 44 8.73 17.11 -7.73
C SER A 44 7.59 17.62 -6.84
N SER A 45 7.26 18.91 -6.91
CA SER A 45 6.15 19.49 -6.15
C SER A 45 4.79 18.91 -6.54
N ARG A 46 4.56 18.66 -7.84
CA ARG A 46 3.34 17.98 -8.33
C ARG A 46 3.26 16.54 -7.84
N MET A 47 4.36 15.79 -7.91
CA MET A 47 4.40 14.42 -7.39
C MET A 47 4.15 14.38 -5.88
N ILE A 48 4.73 15.32 -5.11
CA ILE A 48 4.48 15.43 -3.68
C ILE A 48 3.00 15.73 -3.41
N GLN A 49 2.39 16.63 -4.18
CA GLN A 49 0.97 16.96 -4.05
C GLN A 49 0.07 15.77 -4.39
N GLU A 50 0.41 15.00 -5.42
CA GLU A 50 -0.32 13.80 -5.83
C GLU A 50 -0.23 12.71 -4.77
N VAL A 51 0.96 12.45 -4.23
CA VAL A 51 1.19 11.51 -3.11
C VAL A 51 0.47 11.98 -1.84
N ALA A 52 0.52 13.27 -1.53
CA ALA A 52 -0.21 13.80 -0.38
C ALA A 52 -1.72 13.62 -0.54
N SER A 53 -2.26 13.87 -1.74
CA SER A 53 -3.67 13.69 -2.03
C SER A 53 -4.09 12.23 -1.94
N SER A 54 -3.27 11.29 -2.43
CA SER A 54 -3.58 9.86 -2.37
C SER A 54 -3.53 9.34 -0.93
N VAL A 55 -2.57 9.79 -0.12
CA VAL A 55 -2.50 9.44 1.32
C VAL A 55 -3.72 9.96 2.08
N ILE A 56 -4.19 11.18 1.80
CA ILE A 56 -5.40 11.72 2.42
C ILE A 56 -6.62 10.90 2.02
N ILE A 57 -6.73 10.55 0.74
CA ILE A 57 -7.81 9.72 0.18
C ILE A 57 -7.81 8.31 0.79
N GLU A 58 -6.64 7.70 0.97
CA GLU A 58 -6.46 6.40 1.64
C GLU A 58 -6.82 6.47 3.13
N SER A 59 -6.41 7.53 3.82
CA SER A 59 -6.79 7.76 5.22
C SER A 59 -8.30 7.89 5.38
N LEU A 60 -8.94 8.71 4.55
CA LEU A 60 -10.38 8.94 4.60
C LEU A 60 -11.17 7.67 4.25
N SER A 61 -10.67 6.87 3.30
CA SER A 61 -11.31 5.59 2.95
C SER A 61 -11.12 4.54 4.06
N ALA A 62 -10.03 4.60 4.85
CA ALA A 62 -9.82 3.75 6.02
C ALA A 62 -10.75 4.07 7.20
N GLU A 63 -11.15 5.33 7.37
CA GLU A 63 -12.07 5.73 8.46
C GLU A 63 -13.44 5.02 8.37
N TRP A 64 -13.94 4.77 7.15
CA TRP A 64 -15.21 4.05 6.95
C TRP A 64 -15.19 2.62 7.49
N TRP A 65 -14.02 1.98 7.47
CA TRP A 65 -13.82 0.63 8.03
C TRP A 65 -13.76 0.62 9.56
N THR A 66 -13.54 1.77 10.18
CA THR A 66 -13.51 1.92 11.64
C THR A 66 -14.92 2.11 12.22
N SER A 67 -15.94 2.19 11.36
CA SER A 67 -17.33 2.33 11.80
C SER A 67 -17.84 1.10 12.55
N LYS A 68 -18.77 1.31 13.49
CA LYS A 68 -19.39 0.25 14.32
C LYS A 68 -20.39 -0.63 13.55
N LEU A 69 -20.45 -0.51 12.23
CA LEU A 69 -21.43 -1.21 11.40
C LEU A 69 -20.97 -2.65 11.13
N PRO A 70 -21.91 -3.58 10.89
CA PRO A 70 -21.55 -4.94 10.49
C PRO A 70 -20.82 -4.92 9.14
N GLN A 71 -19.80 -5.77 9.01
CA GLN A 71 -18.89 -5.75 7.86
C GLN A 71 -19.59 -6.05 6.53
N THR A 72 -20.64 -6.85 6.53
CA THR A 72 -21.47 -7.10 5.34
C THR A 72 -22.13 -5.83 4.82
N VAL A 73 -22.69 -5.01 5.73
CA VAL A 73 -23.32 -3.73 5.39
C VAL A 73 -22.28 -2.71 4.95
N ILE A 74 -21.11 -2.67 5.61
CA ILE A 74 -20.00 -1.79 5.20
C ILE A 74 -19.55 -2.13 3.77
N ASN A 75 -19.41 -3.42 3.44
CA ASN A 75 -19.03 -3.83 2.09
C ASN A 75 -20.03 -3.35 1.04
N ASP A 76 -21.32 -3.59 1.28
CA ASP A 76 -22.38 -3.20 0.34
C ASP A 76 -22.45 -1.67 0.17
N LEU A 77 -22.26 -0.92 1.26
CA LEU A 77 -22.22 0.54 1.25
C LEU A 77 -21.01 1.08 0.48
N LEU A 78 -19.82 0.54 0.72
CA LEU A 78 -18.58 0.97 0.08
C LEU A 78 -18.55 0.62 -1.42
N GLU A 79 -19.13 -0.51 -1.82
CA GLU A 79 -19.20 -0.91 -3.22
C GLU A 79 -20.18 -0.03 -4.01
N ASN A 80 -21.36 0.23 -3.45
CA ASN A 80 -22.49 0.73 -4.23
C ASN A 80 -22.90 2.16 -3.88
N LEU A 81 -23.03 2.48 -2.59
CA LEU A 81 -23.70 3.71 -2.15
C LEU A 81 -22.74 4.87 -1.90
N ILE A 82 -21.69 4.67 -1.11
CA ILE A 82 -20.79 5.74 -0.69
C ILE A 82 -20.10 6.41 -1.89
N PRO A 83 -19.56 5.69 -2.88
CA PRO A 83 -18.95 6.34 -4.04
C PRO A 83 -19.93 7.20 -4.82
N LEU A 84 -21.17 6.74 -4.91
CA LEU A 84 -22.24 7.46 -5.59
C LEU A 84 -22.65 8.73 -4.83
N VAL A 85 -22.77 8.65 -3.51
CA VAL A 85 -23.11 9.79 -2.66
C VAL A 85 -22.00 10.84 -2.69
N VAL A 86 -20.74 10.44 -2.62
CA VAL A 86 -19.59 11.37 -2.70
C VAL A 86 -19.59 12.12 -4.04
N LEU A 87 -19.79 11.42 -5.15
CA LEU A 87 -19.89 12.05 -6.47
C LEU A 87 -21.10 12.98 -6.57
N ALA A 88 -22.24 12.57 -6.01
CA ALA A 88 -23.44 13.39 -5.99
C ALA A 88 -23.23 14.69 -5.21
N CYS A 89 -22.57 14.60 -4.05
CA CYS A 89 -22.17 15.77 -3.26
C CYS A 89 -21.22 16.68 -4.04
N GLU A 90 -20.20 16.14 -4.70
CA GLU A 90 -19.29 16.91 -5.54
C GLU A 90 -20.04 17.70 -6.62
N LYS A 91 -20.99 17.05 -7.32
CA LYS A 91 -21.80 17.73 -8.33
C LYS A 91 -22.71 18.82 -7.76
N VAL A 92 -23.30 18.59 -6.60
CA VAL A 92 -24.13 19.59 -5.92
C VAL A 92 -23.30 20.78 -5.45
N MET A 93 -22.09 20.54 -4.91
CA MET A 93 -21.17 21.59 -4.49
C MET A 93 -20.68 22.41 -5.68
N ASN A 94 -20.26 21.75 -6.77
CA ASN A 94 -19.85 22.45 -7.99
C ASN A 94 -20.99 23.30 -8.58
N GLU A 95 -22.23 22.80 -8.59
CA GLU A 95 -23.38 23.60 -9.03
C GLU A 95 -23.66 24.79 -8.09
N ALA A 96 -23.40 24.64 -6.79
CA ALA A 96 -23.51 25.74 -5.83
C ALA A 96 -22.41 26.80 -6.05
N ASP A 97 -21.18 26.36 -6.34
CA ASP A 97 -20.03 27.22 -6.66
C ASP A 97 -20.26 28.00 -7.95
N GLU A 98 -20.69 27.34 -9.03
CA GLU A 98 -21.00 27.97 -10.32
C GLU A 98 -22.09 29.04 -10.21
N ARG A 99 -22.99 28.89 -9.24
CA ARG A 99 -24.08 29.84 -8.96
C ARG A 99 -23.71 30.88 -7.89
N HIS A 100 -22.48 30.85 -7.36
CA HIS A 100 -22.01 31.71 -6.27
C HIS A 100 -22.91 31.67 -5.02
N LEU A 101 -23.51 30.51 -4.75
CA LEU A 101 -24.46 30.35 -3.63
C LEU A 101 -23.75 30.10 -2.29
N ILE A 102 -22.46 29.77 -2.30
CA ILE A 102 -21.69 29.48 -1.08
C ILE A 102 -21.53 30.73 -0.21
N GLU A 103 -21.31 31.89 -0.82
CA GLU A 103 -21.09 33.15 -0.12
C GLU A 103 -22.40 33.93 0.11
N THR A 104 -23.50 33.47 -0.48
CA THR A 104 -24.78 34.18 -0.49
C THR A 104 -25.63 33.74 0.71
N THR A 105 -25.94 34.68 1.62
CA THR A 105 -26.76 34.40 2.81
C THR A 105 -28.25 34.16 2.47
N THR A 106 -28.71 34.64 1.31
CA THR A 106 -30.10 34.47 0.89
C THR A 106 -30.31 33.14 0.17
N PRO A 107 -31.27 32.29 0.61
CA PRO A 107 -31.54 31.02 -0.06
C PRO A 107 -32.11 31.26 -1.46
N ASP A 108 -31.49 30.66 -2.47
CA ASP A 108 -32.02 30.66 -3.84
C ASP A 108 -33.25 29.73 -3.92
N ARG A 109 -34.34 30.23 -4.48
CA ARG A 109 -35.58 29.47 -4.67
C ARG A 109 -35.44 28.37 -5.72
N LEU A 110 -34.47 28.49 -6.63
CA LEU A 110 -34.25 27.56 -7.75
C LEU A 110 -33.23 26.46 -7.44
N PHE A 111 -32.48 26.61 -6.34
CA PHE A 111 -31.46 25.67 -5.93
C PHE A 111 -31.78 25.09 -4.54
N ASN A 112 -32.24 23.85 -4.53
CA ASN A 112 -32.37 23.06 -3.32
C ASN A 112 -31.36 21.91 -3.35
N PRO A 113 -30.29 21.94 -2.52
CA PRO A 113 -29.21 20.96 -2.59
C PRO A 113 -29.70 19.54 -2.31
N LEU A 114 -30.70 19.38 -1.44
CA LEU A 114 -31.28 18.07 -1.11
C LEU A 114 -32.06 17.49 -2.30
N ASN A 115 -32.84 18.31 -3.00
CA ASN A 115 -33.53 17.88 -4.21
C ASN A 115 -32.55 17.54 -5.34
N ARG A 116 -31.48 18.33 -5.49
CA ARG A 116 -30.43 18.09 -6.48
C ARG A 116 -29.72 16.76 -6.20
N LEU A 117 -29.32 16.53 -4.95
CA LEU A 117 -28.74 15.27 -4.51
C LEU A 117 -29.66 14.08 -4.79
N ALA A 118 -30.93 14.16 -4.35
CA ALA A 118 -31.91 13.11 -4.58
C ALA A 118 -32.11 12.82 -6.07
N SER A 119 -32.24 13.85 -6.89
CA SER A 119 -32.38 13.70 -8.34
C SER A 119 -31.17 13.03 -8.98
N TYR A 120 -29.97 13.33 -8.48
CA TYR A 120 -28.73 12.72 -8.94
C TYR A 120 -28.68 11.23 -8.56
N LEU A 121 -29.01 10.89 -7.31
CA LEU A 121 -29.05 9.50 -6.84
C LEU A 121 -30.12 8.68 -7.58
N MET A 122 -31.30 9.25 -7.84
CA MET A 122 -32.36 8.56 -8.57
C MET A 122 -31.99 8.26 -10.03
N ARG A 123 -31.24 9.15 -10.67
CA ARG A 123 -30.79 8.98 -12.07
C ARG A 123 -29.62 8.01 -12.19
N ASN A 124 -28.81 7.90 -11.14
CA ASN A 124 -27.61 7.11 -11.10
C ASN A 124 -27.84 5.89 -10.20
N ASN A 125 -28.36 4.80 -10.78
CA ASN A 125 -28.53 3.55 -10.05
C ASN A 125 -27.22 2.74 -10.05
N PRO A 126 -26.68 2.36 -8.87
CA PRO A 126 -25.40 1.65 -8.77
C PRO A 126 -25.32 0.35 -9.58
N LYS A 127 -26.46 -0.30 -9.87
CA LYS A 127 -26.51 -1.51 -10.72
C LYS A 127 -26.12 -1.28 -12.18
N TYR A 128 -26.24 -0.04 -12.66
CA TYR A 128 -26.08 0.31 -14.08
C TYR A 128 -25.01 1.38 -14.32
N ILE A 129 -24.34 1.84 -13.26
CA ILE A 129 -23.26 2.83 -13.39
C ILE A 129 -21.97 2.13 -13.77
N HIS A 130 -21.34 2.61 -14.83
CA HIS A 130 -19.97 2.25 -15.15
C HIS A 130 -19.02 3.07 -14.30
N TYR A 131 -18.47 2.45 -13.25
CA TYR A 131 -17.52 3.07 -12.33
C TYR A 131 -16.13 3.36 -12.92
N SER A 132 -15.90 3.09 -14.21
CA SER A 132 -14.59 3.24 -14.85
C SER A 132 -14.05 4.68 -14.87
N SER A 133 -14.84 5.67 -14.44
CA SER A 133 -14.48 7.09 -14.37
C SER A 133 -14.79 7.75 -13.01
N LEU A 134 -15.28 7.01 -12.01
CA LEU A 134 -15.64 7.61 -10.74
C LEU A 134 -14.37 7.83 -9.92
N SER A 135 -13.97 9.10 -9.76
CA SER A 135 -13.09 9.71 -8.74
C SER A 135 -11.93 8.87 -8.15
N PRO A 136 -10.72 9.46 -7.99
CA PRO A 136 -9.61 8.84 -7.24
C PRO A 136 -10.02 8.25 -5.88
N TYR A 137 -11.04 8.84 -5.24
CA TYR A 137 -11.62 8.33 -4.01
C TYR A 137 -12.24 6.92 -4.13
N HIS A 138 -13.01 6.67 -5.19
CA HIS A 138 -13.63 5.36 -5.42
C HIS A 138 -12.57 4.27 -5.64
N TYR A 139 -11.49 4.58 -6.37
CA TYR A 139 -10.39 3.65 -6.56
C TYR A 139 -9.76 3.24 -5.23
N SER A 140 -9.48 4.21 -4.35
CA SER A 140 -8.91 3.92 -3.03
C SER A 140 -9.82 3.04 -2.18
N MET A 141 -11.13 3.31 -2.16
CA MET A 141 -12.11 2.52 -1.42
C MET A 141 -12.19 1.09 -1.94
N LYS A 142 -12.19 0.91 -3.26
CA LYS A 142 -12.21 -0.40 -3.90
C LYS A 142 -10.94 -1.20 -3.58
N SER A 143 -9.78 -0.55 -3.67
CA SER A 143 -8.49 -1.15 -3.30
C SER A 143 -8.46 -1.60 -1.83
N LEU A 144 -8.95 -0.76 -0.92
CA LEU A 144 -9.07 -1.12 0.50
C LEU A 144 -10.02 -2.30 0.71
N LEU A 145 -11.18 -2.28 0.05
CA LEU A 145 -12.15 -3.37 0.11
C LEU A 145 -11.58 -4.70 -0.38
N ASP A 146 -10.91 -4.70 -1.52
CA ASP A 146 -10.27 -5.90 -2.06
C ASP A 146 -9.17 -6.41 -1.12
N THR A 147 -8.37 -5.50 -0.57
CA THR A 147 -7.36 -5.84 0.46
C THR A 147 -8.00 -6.48 1.69
N LYS A 148 -9.14 -5.96 2.17
CA LYS A 148 -9.86 -6.51 3.32
C LYS A 148 -10.49 -7.87 3.02
N LYS A 149 -11.08 -8.05 1.83
CA LYS A 149 -11.60 -9.37 1.39
C LYS A 149 -10.50 -10.42 1.37
N VAL A 150 -9.32 -10.07 0.83
CA VAL A 150 -8.16 -10.97 0.82
C VAL A 150 -7.69 -11.29 2.23
N GLN A 151 -7.64 -10.31 3.15
CA GLN A 151 -7.28 -10.56 4.55
C GLN A 151 -8.24 -11.54 5.22
N VAL A 152 -9.54 -11.35 5.04
CA VAL A 152 -10.57 -12.25 5.58
C VAL A 152 -10.39 -13.67 5.04
N LEU A 153 -10.21 -13.84 3.73
CA LEU A 153 -9.99 -15.15 3.11
C LEU A 153 -8.71 -15.84 3.61
N LYS A 154 -7.64 -15.07 3.85
CA LYS A 154 -6.38 -15.60 4.41
C LYS A 154 -6.58 -16.16 5.82
N VAL A 155 -7.24 -15.41 6.69
CA VAL A 155 -7.53 -15.84 8.07
C VAL A 155 -8.34 -17.13 8.07
N TYR A 156 -9.41 -17.21 7.29
CA TYR A 156 -10.21 -18.44 7.17
C TYR A 156 -9.40 -19.62 6.61
N GLY A 157 -8.55 -19.38 5.61
CA GLY A 157 -7.67 -20.40 5.06
C GLY A 157 -6.67 -20.92 6.09
N GLU A 158 -6.06 -20.04 6.88
CA GLU A 158 -5.13 -20.40 7.96
C GLU A 158 -5.83 -21.26 9.01
N GLU A 159 -7.01 -20.86 9.49
CA GLU A 159 -7.80 -21.67 10.44
C GLU A 159 -8.15 -23.06 9.89
N GLU A 160 -8.56 -23.14 8.62
CA GLU A 160 -8.86 -24.41 7.97
C GLU A 160 -7.63 -25.32 7.91
N THR A 161 -6.47 -24.76 7.54
CA THR A 161 -5.22 -25.54 7.49
C THR A 161 -4.83 -26.08 8.86
N LEU A 162 -4.96 -25.27 9.92
CA LEU A 162 -4.72 -25.69 11.30
C LEU A 162 -5.66 -26.82 11.73
N LEU A 163 -6.95 -26.73 11.40
CA LEU A 163 -7.90 -27.80 11.69
C LEU A 163 -7.52 -29.10 10.96
N ARG A 164 -7.14 -29.01 9.68
CA ARG A 164 -6.71 -30.17 8.90
C ARG A 164 -5.46 -30.84 9.47
N THR A 165 -4.48 -30.06 9.92
CA THR A 165 -3.26 -30.63 10.53
C THR A 165 -3.57 -31.31 11.86
N LEU A 166 -4.41 -30.71 12.72
CA LEU A 166 -4.85 -31.31 13.97
C LEU A 166 -5.60 -32.63 13.76
N ILE A 167 -6.50 -32.68 12.76
CA ILE A 167 -7.21 -33.92 12.40
C ILE A 167 -6.22 -35.00 11.96
N LYS A 168 -5.27 -34.68 11.09
CA LYS A 168 -4.24 -35.63 10.63
C LYS A 168 -3.38 -36.15 11.78
N GLN A 169 -2.94 -35.27 12.69
CA GLN A 169 -2.17 -35.66 13.86
C GLN A 169 -2.94 -36.62 14.76
N ARG A 170 -4.23 -36.32 15.04
CA ARG A 170 -5.10 -37.19 15.83
C ARG A 170 -5.32 -38.56 15.16
N GLN A 171 -5.44 -38.58 13.83
CA GLN A 171 -5.54 -39.84 13.08
C GLN A 171 -4.26 -40.66 13.17
N HIS A 172 -3.09 -40.04 12.99
CA HIS A 172 -1.80 -40.72 13.14
C HIS A 172 -1.61 -41.30 14.53
N ALA A 173 -1.89 -40.54 15.60
CA ALA A 173 -1.77 -41.04 16.97
C ALA A 173 -2.66 -42.27 17.24
N ARG A 174 -3.90 -42.26 16.71
CA ARG A 174 -4.80 -43.42 16.81
C ARG A 174 -4.28 -44.63 16.04
N TYR A 175 -3.75 -44.40 14.85
CA TYR A 175 -3.16 -45.46 14.02
C TYR A 175 -1.93 -46.07 14.71
N ASP A 176 -1.06 -45.26 15.28
CA ASP A 176 0.14 -45.73 15.99
C ASP A 176 -0.22 -46.53 17.24
N GLN A 177 -1.22 -46.06 18.01
CA GLN A 177 -1.73 -46.80 19.17
C GLN A 177 -2.34 -48.14 18.75
N GLN A 178 -3.16 -48.16 17.69
CA GLN A 178 -3.76 -49.40 17.19
C GLN A 178 -2.69 -50.37 16.69
N ASN A 179 -1.67 -49.89 15.99
CA ASN A 179 -0.56 -50.70 15.53
C ASN A 179 0.26 -51.28 16.69
N ALA A 180 0.51 -50.51 17.74
CA ALA A 180 1.20 -51.00 18.92
C ALA A 180 0.42 -52.13 19.61
N ILE A 181 -0.90 -51.96 19.73
CA ILE A 181 -1.80 -52.99 20.28
C ILE A 181 -1.77 -54.25 19.41
N SER A 182 -1.96 -54.12 18.09
CA SER A 182 -1.95 -55.26 17.16
C SER A 182 -0.62 -56.03 17.20
N LYS A 183 0.52 -55.32 17.26
CA LYS A 183 1.85 -55.94 17.39
C LYS A 183 2.02 -56.71 18.70
N GLU A 184 1.54 -56.16 19.82
CA GLU A 184 1.62 -56.86 21.11
C GLU A 184 0.69 -58.08 21.15
N GLU A 185 -0.51 -57.99 20.57
CA GLU A 185 -1.41 -59.13 20.40
C GLU A 185 -0.77 -60.25 19.56
N GLU A 186 -0.13 -59.90 18.46
CA GLU A 186 0.56 -60.86 17.60
C GLU A 186 1.75 -61.51 18.32
N ARG A 187 2.53 -60.71 19.07
CA ARG A 187 3.61 -61.22 19.93
C ARG A 187 3.09 -62.21 20.97
N ARG A 188 1.98 -61.89 21.65
CA ARG A 188 1.34 -62.77 22.64
C ARG A 188 0.84 -64.08 22.00
N LYS A 189 0.20 -64.00 20.82
CA LYS A 189 -0.24 -65.18 20.07
C LYS A 189 0.94 -66.08 19.69
N ASN A 190 2.05 -65.50 19.24
CA ASN A 190 3.24 -66.26 18.88
C ASN A 190 3.89 -66.94 20.10
N LEU A 191 3.97 -66.25 21.24
CA LEU A 191 4.44 -66.86 22.50
C LEU A 191 3.54 -68.01 22.96
N LEU A 192 2.21 -67.83 22.90
CA LEU A 192 1.26 -68.89 23.23
C LEU A 192 1.49 -70.13 22.37
N LYS A 193 1.67 -69.96 21.05
CA LYS A 193 1.98 -71.07 20.13
C LYS A 193 3.27 -71.80 20.50
N THR A 194 4.30 -71.08 20.94
CA THR A 194 5.57 -71.71 21.34
C THR A 194 5.48 -72.43 22.68
N LEU A 195 4.73 -71.90 23.65
CA LEU A 195 4.63 -72.47 24.99
C LEU A 195 3.72 -73.71 25.04
N PHE A 196 2.68 -73.75 24.23
CA PHE A 196 1.71 -74.85 24.18
C PHE A 196 1.97 -75.84 23.03
N PHE A 197 3.18 -75.84 22.45
CA PHE A 197 3.53 -76.76 21.35
C PHE A 197 3.51 -78.24 21.77
N ASP A 198 3.85 -78.53 23.04
CA ASP A 198 3.91 -79.89 23.61
C ASP A 198 2.61 -80.35 24.31
N TRP A 199 1.53 -79.55 24.25
CA TRP A 199 0.24 -79.85 24.91
C TRP A 199 -0.83 -80.44 23.97
N ASN A 200 -0.43 -80.83 22.76
CA ASN A 200 -1.19 -81.67 21.82
C ASN A 200 -0.55 -83.05 21.70
#